data_AF-A0AA38HH31-F1
#
_entry.id   AF-A0AA38HH31-F1
#
_cell.length_a   1.000
_cell.length_b   1.000
_cell.length_c   1.000
_cell.angle_alpha   90.00
_cell.angle_beta   90.00
_cell.angle_gamma   90.00
#
_symmetry.space_group_name_H-M   'P 1'
#
loop_
_entity.id
_entity.type
_entity.pdbx_description
1 polymer ?
#
loop_
_entity_poly.entity_id
_entity_poly.type
_entity_poly.pdbx_seq_one_letter_code
_entity_poly.pdbx_strand_id
1 'polypeptide(L)'
;MDKYHLELDLNKITSKATVGEQQRAEILKILYRNAEILVFDEPTAVLTPMEIDGLLNVMLELQKDGKTIIFITHKMDEIKKVVNTATVLRLGQKIGEFDMKSTSVDQLAEAMVGRKLVEIKNKYEKPSDEVVLEVKNVNVSKKHGTTGLYDFNLKINAGEIVAIAGIEGNGQQEITNVITGMMKPDGGKVFMKGSDITKVSVAKRYSK
;
A
#
# COMPACT_ATOMS: atom_id res chain seq x y z
N MET A 1 11.16 -12.44 20.71
CA MET A 1 10.40 -11.24 20.30
C MET A 1 11.27 -10.01 20.52
N ASP A 2 11.76 -9.80 21.73
CA ASP A 2 12.55 -8.62 22.13
C ASP A 2 13.86 -8.44 21.36
N LYS A 3 14.59 -9.54 21.10
CA LYS A 3 15.84 -9.51 20.33
C LYS A 3 15.68 -8.90 18.93
N TYR A 4 14.51 -9.09 18.31
CA TYR A 4 14.23 -8.68 16.94
C TYR A 4 13.11 -7.64 16.85
N HIS A 5 12.70 -7.02 17.96
CA HIS A 5 11.61 -6.03 17.97
C HIS A 5 10.28 -6.51 17.33
N LEU A 6 10.03 -7.82 17.35
CA LEU A 6 8.82 -8.46 16.79
C LEU A 6 7.72 -8.57 17.84
N GLU A 7 7.38 -7.45 18.48
CA GLU A 7 6.32 -7.41 19.49
C GLU A 7 4.94 -7.64 18.84
N LEU A 8 4.17 -8.55 19.43
CA LEU A 8 2.76 -8.81 19.13
C LEU A 8 2.04 -9.35 20.37
N ASP A 9 0.73 -9.10 20.45
CA ASP A 9 -0.12 -9.74 21.44
C ASP A 9 -0.42 -11.20 21.03
N LEU A 10 0.18 -12.14 21.75
CA LEU A 10 0.01 -13.58 21.53
C LEU A 10 -1.41 -14.08 21.82
N ASN A 11 -2.21 -13.34 22.58
CA ASN A 11 -3.59 -13.71 22.92
C ASN A 11 -4.62 -13.14 21.94
N LYS A 12 -4.18 -12.29 21.00
CA LYS A 12 -5.05 -11.67 20.01
C LYS A 12 -5.50 -12.71 18.99
N ILE A 13 -6.81 -12.78 18.75
CA ILE A 13 -7.39 -13.64 17.71
C ILE A 13 -6.88 -13.15 16.35
N THR A 14 -6.34 -14.06 15.54
CA THR A 14 -5.73 -13.75 14.23
C THR A 14 -6.67 -12.98 13.30
N SER A 15 -7.97 -13.28 13.30
CA SER A 15 -8.97 -12.57 12.49
C SER A 15 -9.19 -11.11 12.89
N LYS A 16 -8.67 -10.70 14.04
CA LYS A 16 -8.69 -9.31 14.54
C LYS A 16 -7.32 -8.65 14.48
N ALA A 17 -6.29 -9.37 14.04
CA ALA A 17 -4.94 -8.84 13.92
C ALA A 17 -4.81 -8.01 12.63
N THR A 18 -4.07 -6.91 12.67
CA THR A 18 -3.70 -6.14 11.48
C THR A 18 -2.82 -6.99 10.57
N VAL A 19 -2.71 -6.60 9.31
CA VAL A 19 -1.88 -7.34 8.36
C VAL A 19 -0.40 -7.33 8.80
N GLY A 20 0.09 -6.20 9.33
CA GLY A 20 1.43 -6.11 9.92
C GLY A 20 1.65 -7.04 11.13
N GLU A 21 0.64 -7.19 12.01
CA GLU A 21 0.73 -8.15 13.13
C GLU A 21 0.78 -9.61 12.63
N GLN A 22 -0.02 -9.95 11.61
CA GLN A 22 0.01 -11.27 10.97
C GLN A 22 1.39 -11.54 10.35
N GLN A 23 1.97 -10.56 9.66
CA GLN A 23 3.32 -10.64 9.09
C GLN A 23 4.39 -10.94 10.15
N ARG A 24 4.36 -10.22 11.28
CA ARG A 24 5.30 -10.44 12.41
C ARG A 24 5.15 -11.83 13.00
N ALA A 25 3.92 -12.32 13.13
CA ALA A 25 3.66 -13.69 13.58
C ALA A 25 4.26 -14.74 12.64
N GLU A 26 4.17 -14.54 11.31
CA GLU A 26 4.82 -15.44 10.33
C GLU A 26 6.35 -15.46 10.49
N ILE A 27 6.97 -14.29 10.62
CA ILE A 27 8.43 -14.19 10.82
C ILE A 27 8.83 -14.95 12.09
N LEU A 28 8.13 -14.74 13.20
CA LEU A 28 8.40 -15.43 14.46
C LEU A 28 8.26 -16.94 14.36
N LYS A 29 7.26 -17.45 13.62
CA LYS A 29 7.11 -18.89 13.38
C LYS A 29 8.31 -19.46 12.63
N ILE A 30 8.89 -18.70 11.68
CA ILE A 30 10.08 -19.15 10.95
C ILE A 30 11.30 -19.15 11.88
N LEU A 31 11.48 -18.11 12.68
CA LEU A 31 12.58 -18.03 13.65
C LEU A 31 12.52 -19.13 14.70
N TYR A 32 11.33 -19.45 15.19
CA TYR A 32 11.11 -20.56 16.12
C TYR A 32 11.57 -21.91 15.55
N ARG A 33 11.50 -22.09 14.22
CA ARG A 33 11.92 -23.32 13.53
C ARG A 33 13.42 -23.39 13.25
N ASN A 34 14.21 -22.41 13.71
CA ASN A 34 15.65 -22.30 13.45
C ASN A 34 16.00 -22.47 11.96
N ALA A 35 15.24 -21.84 11.06
CA ALA A 35 15.55 -21.87 9.63
C ALA A 35 16.89 -21.17 9.37
N GLU A 36 17.71 -21.73 8.48
CA GLU A 36 18.97 -21.11 8.01
C GLU A 36 18.78 -20.26 6.76
N ILE A 37 17.78 -20.59 5.94
CA ILE A 37 17.40 -19.88 4.72
C ILE A 37 15.96 -19.41 4.86
N LEU A 38 15.74 -18.10 4.76
CA LEU A 38 14.42 -17.47 4.78
C LEU A 38 14.08 -16.96 3.38
N VAL A 39 12.87 -17.25 2.91
CA VAL A 39 12.35 -16.73 1.65
C VAL A 39 11.15 -15.85 1.95
N PHE A 40 11.20 -14.60 1.52
CA PHE A 40 10.13 -13.64 1.67
C PHE A 40 9.63 -13.20 0.30
N ASP A 41 8.34 -13.43 0.04
CA ASP A 41 7.69 -13.08 -1.22
C ASP A 41 6.80 -11.84 -1.03
N GLU A 42 7.24 -10.69 -1.58
CA GLU A 42 6.57 -9.38 -1.51
C GLU A 42 5.99 -9.06 -0.11
N PRO A 43 6.77 -9.22 0.98
CA PRO A 43 6.23 -9.17 2.34
C PRO A 43 5.84 -7.76 2.80
N THR A 44 6.03 -6.74 1.96
CA THR A 44 5.76 -5.34 2.27
C THR A 44 4.53 -4.79 1.53
N ALA A 45 3.87 -5.59 0.70
CA ALA A 45 2.82 -5.13 -0.23
C ALA A 45 1.66 -4.38 0.46
N VAL A 46 1.42 -4.69 1.73
CA VAL A 46 0.28 -4.27 2.55
C VAL A 46 0.70 -3.52 3.81
N LEU A 47 2.00 -3.21 3.92
CA LEU A 47 2.57 -2.54 5.09
C LEU A 47 2.69 -1.03 4.87
N THR A 48 2.52 -0.28 5.95
CA THR A 48 2.82 1.16 6.00
C THR A 48 4.33 1.41 5.94
N PRO A 49 4.79 2.62 5.56
CA PRO A 49 6.22 2.93 5.49
C PRO A 49 7.00 2.63 6.79
N MET A 50 6.40 2.93 7.96
CA MET A 50 7.02 2.64 9.26
C MET A 50 7.13 1.13 9.54
N GLU A 51 6.11 0.35 9.15
CA GLU A 51 6.14 -1.11 9.29
C GLU A 51 7.16 -1.75 8.35
N ILE A 52 7.33 -1.20 7.14
CA ILE A 52 8.37 -1.61 6.19
C ILE A 52 9.75 -1.42 6.81
N ASP A 53 10.04 -0.23 7.35
CA ASP A 53 11.34 0.04 7.98
C ASP A 53 11.61 -0.91 9.16
N GLY A 54 10.59 -1.18 9.98
CA GLY A 54 10.68 -2.19 11.04
C GLY A 54 11.03 -3.58 10.51
N LEU A 55 10.33 -4.06 9.47
CA LEU A 55 10.60 -5.35 8.85
C LEU A 55 12.03 -5.44 8.28
N LEU A 56 12.47 -4.41 7.58
CA LEU A 56 13.81 -4.36 6.99
C LEU A 56 14.91 -4.40 8.05
N ASN A 57 14.70 -3.75 9.20
CA ASN A 57 15.63 -3.83 10.33
C ASN A 57 15.74 -5.26 10.88
N VAL A 58 14.62 -5.98 11.00
CA VAL A 58 14.61 -7.39 11.41
C VAL A 58 15.41 -8.24 10.43
N MET A 59 15.25 -8.03 9.12
CA MET A 59 16.02 -8.76 8.11
C MET A 59 17.52 -8.53 8.25
N LEU A 60 17.95 -7.29 8.53
CA LEU A 60 19.36 -6.96 8.77
C LEU A 60 19.92 -7.64 10.02
N GLU A 61 19.13 -7.76 11.09
CA GLU A 61 19.53 -8.47 12.31
C GLU A 61 19.66 -9.97 12.07
N LEU A 62 18.71 -10.57 11.36
CA LEU A 62 18.77 -11.98 10.98
C LEU A 62 19.97 -12.29 10.10
N GLN A 63 20.27 -11.39 9.16
CA GLN A 63 21.49 -11.49 8.35
C GLN A 63 22.75 -11.44 9.21
N LYS A 64 22.83 -10.52 10.18
CA LYS A 64 23.97 -10.42 11.11
C LYS A 64 24.14 -11.69 11.95
N ASP A 65 23.04 -12.37 12.28
CA ASP A 65 23.05 -13.67 12.95
C ASP A 65 23.41 -14.85 12.03
N GLY A 66 23.82 -14.58 10.79
CA GLY A 66 24.30 -15.59 9.84
C GLY A 66 23.21 -16.24 8.99
N LYS A 67 21.97 -15.76 9.07
CA LYS A 67 20.86 -16.30 8.26
C LYS A 67 20.96 -15.83 6.82
N THR A 68 20.65 -16.72 5.88
CA THR A 68 20.53 -16.37 4.45
C THR A 68 19.11 -15.94 4.16
N ILE A 69 18.93 -14.82 3.45
CA ILE A 69 17.62 -14.27 3.13
C ILE A 69 17.50 -14.11 1.61
N ILE A 70 16.45 -14.71 1.05
CA ILE A 70 15.98 -14.46 -0.31
C ILE A 70 14.77 -13.53 -0.20
N PHE A 71 14.93 -12.30 -0.69
CA PHE A 71 13.91 -11.26 -0.62
C PHE A 71 13.40 -10.96 -2.03
N ILE A 72 12.15 -11.33 -2.31
CA ILE A 72 11.50 -11.10 -3.59
C ILE A 72 10.70 -9.80 -3.45
N THR A 73 11.11 -8.78 -4.19
CA THR A 73 10.44 -7.48 -4.21
C THR A 73 10.66 -6.79 -5.55
N HIS A 74 9.69 -5.99 -5.97
CA HIS A 74 9.84 -5.00 -7.05
C HIS A 74 10.04 -3.57 -6.53
N LYS A 75 10.13 -3.38 -5.20
CA LYS A 75 10.24 -2.06 -4.57
C LYS A 75 11.68 -1.65 -4.34
N MET A 76 12.11 -0.66 -5.10
CA MET A 76 13.52 -0.27 -5.16
C MET A 76 14.08 0.32 -3.86
N ASP A 77 13.26 1.05 -3.11
CA ASP A 77 13.68 1.64 -1.83
C ASP A 77 13.97 0.58 -0.76
N GLU A 78 13.32 -0.58 -0.84
CA GLU A 78 13.56 -1.71 0.04
C GLU A 78 14.86 -2.41 -0.34
N ILE A 79 15.06 -2.66 -1.65
CA ILE A 79 16.28 -3.28 -2.19
C ILE A 79 17.52 -2.50 -1.74
N LYS A 80 17.51 -1.18 -1.90
CA LYS A 80 18.62 -0.29 -1.50
C LYS A 80 19.01 -0.42 -0.02
N LYS A 81 18.07 -0.72 0.86
CA LYS A 81 18.28 -0.70 2.31
C LYS A 81 18.91 -1.99 2.82
N VAL A 82 18.55 -3.14 2.26
CA VAL A 82 18.89 -4.45 2.87
C VAL A 82 19.57 -5.45 1.94
N VAL A 83 19.51 -5.25 0.62
CA VAL A 83 19.99 -6.24 -0.35
C VAL A 83 21.47 -6.04 -0.65
N ASN A 84 22.24 -7.12 -0.60
CA ASN A 84 23.66 -7.10 -1.00
C ASN A 84 23.82 -7.39 -2.50
N THR A 85 23.08 -8.37 -3.01
CA THR A 85 23.10 -8.78 -4.41
C THR A 85 21.68 -8.99 -4.90
N ALA A 86 21.40 -8.58 -6.15
CA ALA A 86 20.10 -8.72 -6.77
C ALA A 86 20.20 -9.57 -8.04
N THR A 87 19.21 -10.44 -8.25
CA THR A 87 19.00 -11.12 -9.54
C THR A 87 17.73 -10.60 -10.16
N VAL A 88 17.79 -10.09 -11.40
CA VAL A 88 16.61 -9.64 -12.12
C VAL A 88 16.11 -10.74 -13.04
N LEU A 89 14.83 -11.07 -12.90
CA LEU A 89 14.11 -11.96 -13.80
C LEU A 89 13.11 -11.14 -14.61
N ARG A 90 13.05 -11.38 -15.93
CA ARG A 90 12.08 -10.75 -16.83
C ARG A 90 11.65 -11.76 -17.89
N LEU A 91 10.33 -11.89 -18.10
CA LEU A 91 9.75 -12.85 -19.05
C LEU A 91 10.27 -14.29 -18.85
N GLY A 92 10.42 -14.71 -17.58
CA GLY A 92 10.92 -16.04 -17.22
C GLY A 92 12.41 -16.27 -17.46
N GLN A 93 13.17 -15.23 -17.81
CA GLN A 93 14.61 -15.32 -18.07
C GLN A 93 15.42 -14.47 -17.07
N LYS A 94 16.60 -14.96 -16.71
CA LYS A 94 17.58 -14.22 -15.92
C LYS A 94 18.19 -13.12 -16.80
N ILE A 95 17.92 -11.87 -16.46
CA ILE A 95 18.45 -10.71 -17.16
C ILE A 95 19.86 -10.38 -16.68
N GLY A 96 20.12 -10.53 -15.38
CA GLY A 96 21.44 -10.26 -14.82
C GLY A 96 21.49 -10.45 -13.31
N GLU A 97 22.73 -10.45 -12.81
CA GLU A 97 23.07 -10.33 -11.39
C GLU A 97 23.75 -8.98 -11.17
N PHE A 98 23.41 -8.35 -10.05
CA PHE A 98 23.81 -6.99 -9.73
C PHE A 98 24.35 -6.94 -8.31
N ASP A 99 25.52 -6.33 -8.13
CA ASP A 99 26.03 -5.98 -6.81
C ASP A 99 25.43 -4.63 -6.41
N MET A 100 24.67 -4.61 -5.32
CA MET A 100 23.97 -3.41 -4.88
C MET A 100 24.90 -2.32 -4.36
N LYS A 101 26.18 -2.62 -4.10
CA LYS A 101 27.19 -1.60 -3.78
C LYS A 101 27.61 -0.76 -4.98
N SER A 102 27.50 -1.30 -6.18
CA SER A 102 27.99 -0.67 -7.42
C SER A 102 26.89 -0.38 -8.45
N THR A 103 25.71 -0.97 -8.28
CA THR A 103 24.59 -0.81 -9.21
C THR A 103 23.69 0.35 -8.80
N SER A 104 23.38 1.25 -9.75
CA SER A 104 22.41 2.32 -9.51
C SER A 104 20.97 1.81 -9.57
N VAL A 105 20.06 2.58 -8.98
CA VAL A 105 18.63 2.25 -9.04
C VAL A 105 18.07 2.29 -10.45
N ASP A 106 18.49 3.26 -11.24
CA ASP A 106 18.04 3.37 -12.62
C ASP A 106 18.49 2.17 -13.43
N GLN A 107 19.73 1.69 -13.25
CA GLN A 107 20.23 0.48 -13.91
C GLN A 107 19.40 -0.75 -13.54
N LEU A 108 19.09 -0.93 -12.25
CA LEU A 108 18.30 -2.07 -11.79
C LEU A 108 16.86 -1.99 -12.32
N ALA A 109 16.26 -0.80 -12.32
CA ALA A 109 14.92 -0.55 -12.85
C ALA A 109 14.87 -0.77 -14.37
N GLU A 110 15.88 -0.32 -15.12
CA GLU A 110 15.99 -0.57 -16.56
C GLU A 110 16.10 -2.06 -16.86
N ALA A 111 16.84 -2.83 -16.04
CA ALA A 111 16.91 -4.28 -16.18
C ALA A 111 15.53 -4.94 -15.94
N MET A 112 14.80 -4.49 -14.93
CA MET A 112 13.45 -4.98 -14.59
C MET A 112 12.42 -4.67 -15.69
N VAL A 113 12.39 -3.43 -16.20
CA VAL A 113 11.36 -2.96 -17.15
C VAL A 113 11.76 -3.19 -18.61
N GLY A 114 13.06 -3.29 -18.91
CA GLY A 114 13.59 -3.56 -20.24
C GLY A 114 13.64 -2.37 -21.20
N ARG A 115 13.50 -1.16 -20.67
CA ARG A 115 13.65 0.09 -21.43
C ARG A 115 14.30 1.13 -20.53
N LYS A 116 14.94 2.12 -21.14
CA LYS A 116 15.45 3.28 -20.41
C LYS A 116 14.31 3.97 -19.67
N LEU A 117 14.57 4.34 -18.42
CA LEU A 117 13.63 5.19 -17.69
C LEU A 117 13.63 6.57 -18.34
N VAL A 118 12.52 6.94 -18.96
CA VAL A 118 12.33 8.28 -19.49
C VAL A 118 11.68 9.11 -18.40
N GLU A 119 12.27 10.26 -18.11
CA GLU A 119 11.70 11.25 -17.21
C GLU A 119 10.30 11.64 -17.71
N ILE A 120 9.26 11.38 -16.91
CA ILE A 120 7.88 11.66 -17.29
C ILE A 120 7.67 13.17 -17.28
N LYS A 121 7.79 13.79 -18.45
CA LYS A 121 7.44 15.20 -18.65
C LYS A 121 5.94 15.33 -18.91
N ASN A 122 5.13 15.05 -17.90
CA ASN A 122 3.70 15.38 -17.97
C ASN A 122 3.58 16.89 -18.06
N LYS A 123 3.00 17.39 -19.16
CA LYS A 123 2.60 18.79 -19.24
C LYS A 123 1.37 18.95 -18.36
N TYR A 124 1.50 19.74 -17.31
CA TYR A 124 0.35 20.11 -16.50
C TYR A 124 -0.58 20.99 -17.33
N GLU A 125 -1.83 20.54 -17.48
CA GLU A 125 -2.93 21.34 -18.01
C GLU A 125 -3.87 21.63 -16.84
N LYS A 126 -4.27 22.89 -16.69
CA LYS A 126 -5.23 23.28 -15.65
C LYS A 126 -6.56 22.54 -15.94
N PRO A 127 -7.12 21.79 -14.97
CA PRO A 127 -8.45 21.22 -15.10
C PRO A 127 -9.52 22.30 -15.31
N SER A 128 -10.70 21.88 -15.79
CA SER A 128 -11.87 22.75 -15.90
C SER A 128 -12.27 23.32 -14.52
N ASP A 129 -13.04 24.40 -14.50
CA ASP A 129 -13.67 24.89 -13.26
C ASP A 129 -15.05 24.21 -13.02
N GLU A 130 -15.50 23.34 -13.92
CA GLU A 130 -16.74 22.55 -13.77
C GLU A 130 -16.56 21.44 -12.72
N VAL A 131 -17.31 21.52 -11.61
CA VAL A 131 -17.31 20.48 -10.57
C VAL A 131 -18.15 19.28 -11.02
N VAL A 132 -17.51 18.12 -11.18
CA VAL A 132 -18.17 16.86 -11.60
C VAL A 132 -18.51 15.95 -10.43
N LEU A 133 -17.75 16.01 -9.33
CA LEU A 133 -18.04 15.28 -8.10
C LEU A 133 -17.91 16.25 -6.92
N GLU A 134 -18.92 16.26 -6.05
CA GLU A 134 -18.88 17.03 -4.81
C GLU A 134 -19.36 16.17 -3.64
N VAL A 135 -18.53 16.09 -2.60
CA VAL A 135 -18.81 15.43 -1.33
C VAL A 135 -18.93 16.52 -0.28
N LYS A 136 -20.05 16.56 0.44
CA LYS A 136 -20.36 17.59 1.44
C LYS A 136 -20.69 16.97 2.79
N ASN A 137 -19.90 17.34 3.81
CA ASN A 137 -20.10 17.00 5.22
C ASN A 137 -20.36 15.51 5.45
N VAL A 138 -19.65 14.64 4.73
CA VAL A 138 -19.90 13.20 4.80
C VAL A 138 -19.35 12.63 6.10
N ASN A 139 -20.20 11.88 6.80
CA ASN A 139 -19.88 11.16 8.02
C ASN A 139 -20.13 9.67 7.82
N VAL A 140 -19.21 8.84 8.31
CA VAL A 140 -19.31 7.38 8.25
C VAL A 140 -18.78 6.78 9.54
N SER A 141 -19.55 5.88 10.14
CA SER A 141 -19.16 5.07 11.29
C SER A 141 -18.77 3.67 10.83
N LYS A 142 -17.70 3.12 11.39
CA LYS A 142 -17.27 1.75 11.13
C LYS A 142 -18.04 0.75 11.97
N LYS A 143 -17.93 -0.52 11.59
CA LYS A 143 -18.34 -1.64 12.45
C LYS A 143 -17.58 -1.51 13.78
N HIS A 144 -18.30 -1.58 14.91
CA HIS A 144 -17.83 -1.31 16.27
C HIS A 144 -17.81 0.16 16.74
N GLY A 145 -18.44 1.09 16.01
CA GLY A 145 -18.73 2.44 16.51
C GLY A 145 -17.55 3.40 16.48
N THR A 146 -16.45 3.05 15.82
CA THR A 146 -15.35 3.97 15.57
C THR A 146 -15.64 4.85 14.36
N THR A 147 -15.15 6.09 14.37
CA THR A 147 -15.34 7.03 13.27
C THR A 147 -14.52 6.62 12.05
N GLY A 148 -15.18 6.45 10.91
CA GLY A 148 -14.54 6.22 9.61
C GLY A 148 -14.28 7.52 8.84
N LEU A 149 -15.30 8.37 8.75
CA LEU A 149 -15.19 9.73 8.21
C LEU A 149 -15.94 10.69 9.14
N TYR A 150 -15.36 11.87 9.35
CA TYR A 150 -15.98 12.95 10.10
C TYR A 150 -15.93 14.24 9.28
N ASP A 151 -17.10 14.81 9.01
CA ASP A 151 -17.27 16.06 8.27
C ASP A 151 -16.40 16.17 7.00
N PHE A 152 -16.35 15.10 6.21
CA PHE A 152 -15.47 15.03 5.04
C PHE A 152 -16.05 15.80 3.86
N ASN A 153 -15.21 16.64 3.23
CA ASN A 153 -15.58 17.48 2.10
C ASN A 153 -14.55 17.32 0.97
N LEU A 154 -15.02 17.16 -0.27
CA LEU A 154 -14.18 17.03 -1.46
C LEU A 154 -14.89 17.58 -2.69
N LYS A 155 -14.15 18.28 -3.56
CA LYS A 155 -14.61 18.67 -4.89
C LYS A 155 -13.62 18.14 -5.92
N ILE A 156 -14.15 17.59 -7.02
CA ILE A 156 -13.35 17.16 -8.17
C ILE A 156 -13.91 17.82 -9.40
N ASN A 157 -13.03 18.48 -10.15
CA ASN A 157 -13.38 19.18 -11.36
C ASN A 157 -13.23 18.30 -12.62
N ALA A 158 -13.88 18.68 -13.72
CA ALA A 158 -13.77 17.96 -14.97
C ALA A 158 -12.32 17.98 -15.49
N GLY A 159 -11.78 16.80 -15.78
CA GLY A 159 -10.38 16.62 -16.21
C GLY A 159 -9.36 16.58 -15.07
N GLU A 160 -9.79 16.72 -13.81
CA GLU A 160 -8.90 16.60 -12.66
C GLU A 160 -8.62 15.14 -12.32
N ILE A 161 -7.36 14.83 -11.99
CA ILE A 161 -6.94 13.53 -11.46
C ILE A 161 -6.65 13.72 -9.97
N VAL A 162 -7.47 13.11 -9.12
CA VAL A 162 -7.34 13.19 -7.66
C VAL A 162 -6.96 11.82 -7.09
N ALA A 163 -5.93 11.79 -6.25
CA ALA A 163 -5.53 10.60 -5.50
C ALA A 163 -5.82 10.79 -4.00
N ILE A 164 -6.56 9.87 -3.40
CA ILE A 164 -6.79 9.82 -1.95
C ILE A 164 -5.80 8.80 -1.37
N ALA A 165 -4.84 9.28 -0.58
CA ALA A 165 -3.80 8.47 0.04
C ALA A 165 -3.84 8.58 1.57
N GLY A 166 -3.34 7.56 2.27
CA GLY A 166 -3.19 7.54 3.72
C GLY A 166 -2.91 6.14 4.27
N ILE A 167 -2.75 6.02 5.59
CA ILE A 167 -2.55 4.74 6.29
C ILE A 167 -3.86 3.95 6.36
N GLU A 168 -3.79 2.61 6.35
CA GLU A 168 -4.95 1.73 6.50
C GLU A 168 -5.81 2.14 7.70
N GLY A 169 -7.13 2.24 7.47
CA GLY A 169 -8.08 2.62 8.51
C GLY A 169 -8.44 4.10 8.57
N ASN A 170 -7.83 4.98 7.78
CA ASN A 170 -8.10 6.42 7.79
C ASN A 170 -9.26 6.88 6.88
N GLY A 171 -10.16 5.98 6.48
CA GLY A 171 -11.38 6.38 5.77
C GLY A 171 -11.35 6.26 4.25
N GLN A 172 -10.24 5.81 3.64
CA GLN A 172 -10.06 5.73 2.19
C GLN A 172 -11.06 4.76 1.54
N GLN A 173 -11.28 3.62 2.20
CA GLN A 173 -12.25 2.65 1.72
C GLN A 173 -13.69 3.14 1.95
N GLU A 174 -13.94 3.78 3.09
CA GLU A 174 -15.22 4.37 3.44
C GLU A 174 -15.65 5.44 2.42
N ILE A 175 -14.76 6.38 2.07
CA ILE A 175 -15.09 7.42 1.08
C ILE A 175 -15.32 6.83 -0.31
N THR A 176 -14.49 5.85 -0.71
CA THR A 176 -14.65 5.14 -1.99
C THR A 176 -15.99 4.41 -2.05
N ASN A 177 -16.37 3.72 -0.97
CA ASN A 177 -17.64 3.01 -0.89
C ASN A 177 -18.84 3.96 -0.88
N VAL A 178 -18.73 5.13 -0.26
CA VAL A 178 -19.78 6.16 -0.27
C VAL A 178 -19.97 6.77 -1.67
N ILE A 179 -18.88 7.10 -2.36
CA ILE A 179 -18.92 7.66 -3.73
C ILE A 179 -19.49 6.64 -4.73
N THR A 180 -19.07 5.38 -4.65
CA THR A 180 -19.56 4.30 -5.53
C THR A 180 -20.97 3.82 -5.17
N GLY A 181 -21.47 4.15 -3.97
CA GLY A 181 -22.79 3.75 -3.48
C GLY A 181 -22.83 2.36 -2.85
N MET A 182 -21.67 1.72 -2.65
CA MET A 182 -21.54 0.46 -1.89
C MET A 182 -21.82 0.63 -0.39
N MET A 183 -21.65 1.86 0.12
CA MET A 183 -21.97 2.23 1.50
C MET A 183 -22.84 3.49 1.50
N LYS A 184 -23.80 3.56 2.42
CA LYS A 184 -24.57 4.78 2.68
C LYS A 184 -23.87 5.56 3.80
N PRO A 185 -23.65 6.87 3.65
CA PRO A 185 -23.11 7.68 4.73
C PRO A 185 -24.15 7.86 5.84
N ASP A 186 -23.68 8.07 7.07
CA ASP A 186 -24.54 8.38 8.22
C ASP A 186 -25.08 9.82 8.15
N GLY A 187 -24.33 10.70 7.50
CA GLY A 187 -24.69 12.09 7.27
C GLY A 187 -23.93 12.68 6.09
N GLY A 188 -24.39 13.84 5.61
CA GLY A 188 -23.82 14.51 4.44
C GLY A 188 -24.43 14.05 3.12
N LYS A 189 -23.84 14.53 2.02
CA LYS A 189 -24.33 14.30 0.65
C LYS A 189 -23.21 14.10 -0.35
N VAL A 190 -23.51 13.35 -1.40
CA VAL A 190 -22.65 13.16 -2.58
C VAL A 190 -23.41 13.61 -3.81
N PHE A 191 -22.81 14.51 -4.60
CA PHE A 191 -23.34 15.03 -5.83
C PHE A 191 -22.44 14.63 -7.01
N MET A 192 -23.07 14.21 -8.11
CA MET A 192 -22.41 13.92 -9.39
C MET A 192 -23.01 14.79 -10.47
N LYS A 193 -22.20 15.65 -11.11
CA LYS A 193 -22.63 16.66 -12.08
C LYS A 193 -23.85 17.45 -11.58
N GLY A 194 -23.77 17.92 -10.34
CA GLY A 194 -24.84 18.67 -9.65
C GLY A 194 -26.04 17.85 -9.16
N SER A 195 -26.17 16.56 -9.52
CA SER A 195 -27.28 15.70 -9.08
C SER A 195 -26.93 14.99 -7.77
N ASP A 196 -27.81 15.07 -6.76
CA ASP A 196 -27.65 14.32 -5.50
C ASP A 196 -27.78 12.81 -5.78
N ILE A 197 -26.66 12.08 -5.62
CA ILE A 197 -26.60 10.64 -5.81
C ILE A 197 -26.58 9.85 -4.50
N THR A 198 -26.69 10.51 -3.35
CA THR A 198 -26.47 9.92 -2.01
C THR A 198 -27.27 8.63 -1.79
N LYS A 199 -28.50 8.55 -2.31
CA LYS A 199 -29.40 7.38 -2.17
C LYS A 199 -29.58 6.57 -3.45
N VAL A 200 -28.90 6.94 -4.54
CA VAL A 200 -28.99 6.24 -5.82
C VAL A 200 -28.27 4.89 -5.70
N SER A 201 -28.88 3.83 -6.23
CA SER A 201 -28.28 2.50 -6.23
C SER A 201 -27.01 2.46 -7.07
N VAL A 202 -26.08 1.57 -6.73
CA VAL A 202 -24.82 1.36 -7.47
C VAL A 202 -25.08 1.26 -8.98
N ALA A 203 -26.01 0.40 -9.41
CA ALA A 203 -26.35 0.22 -10.82
C ALA A 203 -26.76 1.53 -11.52
N LYS A 204 -27.56 2.38 -10.87
CA LYS A 204 -28.02 3.65 -11.45
C LYS A 204 -26.95 4.75 -11.46
N ARG A 205 -25.89 4.62 -10.64
CA ARG A 205 -24.76 5.58 -10.63
C ARG A 205 -23.87 5.41 -11.86
N TYR A 206 -23.74 4.19 -12.39
CA TYR A 206 -22.92 3.88 -13.57
C TYR A 206 -23.71 3.87 -14.89
N SER A 207 -25.04 3.92 -14.85
CA SER A 207 -25.89 3.80 -16.05
C SER A 207 -26.09 5.13 -16.80
N LYS A 208 -25.03 5.92 -17.02
CA LYS A 208 -25.08 7.15 -17.83
C LYS A 208 -24.10 7.11 -18.98
#